data_AF-A0A3M1CJ07-F1
#
_entry.id   AF-A0A3M1CJ07-F1
#
_cell.length_a   1.000
_cell.length_b   1.000
_cell.length_c   1.000
_cell.angle_alpha   90.00
_cell.angle_beta   90.00
_cell.angle_gamma   90.00
#
_symmetry.space_group_name_H-M   'P 1'
#
loop_
_entity.id
_entity.type
_entity.pdbx_description
1 polymer ?
#
loop_
_entity_poly.entity_id
_entity_poly.type
_entity_poly.pdbx_seq_one_letter_code
_entity_poly.pdbx_strand_id
1 'polypeptide(L)'
;MTIALRSLRCTFSTADIHATFQHLLSARITNRLPDGSYLDLDHPAICDVGYHAPVPSSTDPLQWLREHPDARLHLSWKSDQDWGTPRWYGHMSTSRGRLVKLSNKQYPVTLAGVLDLFRQTPFELGVVGPMDSGWPWDQRDDSRGRRSYGFSEGHWPHGLACAFKGAGHDRLAHRRWLEHGPWRLIRDEARDLSVVQFHAVDARPPLCVEQAWEGHKRMGLSEEGGVVSVVPRFSLFKPTLYDRSSRTSIVMVHDDRPVPPLEMIEAAKARFLQPYLDTPIDQVRFLFLRESNARRHMHELWLRGLSCHAITATGEVDLLEGYHADPPPPPDWVKAEQDRDGLG
;
A
#
# COMPACT_ATOMS: atom_id res chain seq x y z
N MET A 1 12.08 3.69 -27.30
CA MET A 1 13.10 4.34 -26.45
C MET A 1 12.73 4.07 -25.01
N THR A 2 13.53 3.30 -24.28
CA THR A 2 13.15 2.81 -22.95
C THR A 2 13.56 3.83 -21.90
N ILE A 3 12.59 4.47 -21.26
CA ILE A 3 12.86 5.47 -20.24
C ILE A 3 13.23 4.78 -18.92
N ALA A 4 14.22 5.37 -18.29
CA ALA A 4 15.06 4.78 -17.27
C ALA A 4 14.88 5.52 -15.94
N LEU A 5 14.29 4.87 -14.94
CA LEU A 5 14.28 5.36 -13.57
C LEU A 5 15.71 5.31 -13.03
N ARG A 6 16.32 6.45 -12.71
CA ARG A 6 17.75 6.53 -12.30
C ARG A 6 18.02 5.99 -10.90
N SER A 7 16.98 5.85 -10.09
CA SER A 7 17.01 5.26 -8.76
C SER A 7 15.66 4.58 -8.54
N LEU A 8 15.50 3.73 -7.55
CA LEU A 8 14.21 3.15 -7.18
C LEU A 8 14.26 2.74 -5.72
N ARG A 9 13.25 3.08 -4.92
CA ARG A 9 13.10 2.52 -3.58
C ARG A 9 11.89 1.60 -3.57
N CYS A 10 12.06 0.35 -3.17
CA CYS A 10 10.94 -0.55 -2.92
C CYS A 10 10.79 -0.83 -1.42
N THR A 11 9.57 -0.99 -0.94
CA THR A 11 9.31 -1.64 0.35
C THR A 11 8.23 -2.69 0.17
N PHE A 12 8.45 -3.86 0.74
CA PHE A 12 7.56 -5.00 0.71
C PHE A 12 7.13 -5.36 2.13
N SER A 13 5.82 -5.44 2.38
CA SER A 13 5.29 -6.24 3.49
C SER A 13 5.20 -7.69 3.08
N THR A 14 5.63 -8.59 3.95
CA THR A 14 5.56 -10.03 3.71
C THR A 14 5.14 -10.78 4.97
N ALA A 15 4.51 -11.93 4.77
CA ALA A 15 4.19 -12.89 5.83
C ALA A 15 5.46 -13.64 6.30
N ASP A 16 6.45 -13.82 5.40
CA ASP A 16 7.69 -14.51 5.69
C ASP A 16 8.88 -13.74 5.10
N ILE A 17 9.53 -12.98 5.98
CA ILE A 17 10.69 -12.17 5.63
C ILE A 17 11.88 -13.03 5.16
N HIS A 18 12.04 -14.23 5.72
CA HIS A 18 13.13 -15.12 5.36
C HIS A 18 12.92 -15.73 3.98
N ALA A 19 11.73 -16.24 3.70
CA ALA A 19 11.39 -16.79 2.39
C ALA A 19 11.52 -15.72 1.30
N THR A 20 11.04 -14.50 1.59
CA THR A 20 11.18 -13.35 0.68
C THR A 20 12.63 -13.05 0.40
N PHE A 21 13.47 -13.02 1.42
CA PHE A 21 14.88 -12.72 1.26
C PHE A 21 15.64 -13.82 0.50
N GLN A 22 15.43 -15.08 0.86
CA GLN A 22 16.01 -16.22 0.15
C GLN A 22 15.60 -16.23 -1.32
N HIS A 23 14.35 -15.87 -1.61
CA HIS A 23 13.88 -15.69 -2.97
C HIS A 23 14.68 -14.59 -3.69
N LEU A 24 14.80 -13.39 -3.11
CA LEU A 24 15.55 -12.28 -3.73
C LEU A 24 17.00 -12.64 -4.03
N LEU A 25 17.65 -13.42 -3.14
CA LEU A 25 19.00 -13.94 -3.36
C LEU A 25 19.05 -14.96 -4.49
N SER A 26 18.17 -15.98 -4.47
CA SER A 26 18.16 -17.04 -5.47
C SER A 26 17.80 -16.53 -6.86
N ALA A 27 16.92 -15.54 -6.95
CA ALA A 27 16.55 -14.84 -8.17
C ALA A 27 17.62 -13.86 -8.67
N ARG A 28 18.75 -13.71 -7.95
CA ARG A 28 19.83 -12.76 -8.23
C ARG A 28 19.35 -11.30 -8.34
N ILE A 29 18.22 -10.99 -7.71
CA ILE A 29 17.72 -9.61 -7.56
C ILE A 29 18.65 -8.87 -6.60
N THR A 30 19.10 -9.56 -5.55
CA THR A 30 20.17 -9.13 -4.65
C THR A 30 21.32 -10.14 -4.70
N ASN A 31 22.54 -9.74 -4.32
CA ASN A 31 23.72 -10.61 -4.38
C ASN A 31 24.40 -10.71 -3.02
N ARG A 32 25.01 -11.86 -2.74
CA ARG A 32 26.03 -12.01 -1.69
C ARG A 32 27.37 -11.44 -2.16
N LEU A 33 28.25 -11.12 -1.21
CA LEU A 33 29.66 -10.92 -1.54
C LEU A 33 30.26 -12.24 -2.04
N PRO A 34 31.35 -12.20 -2.84
CA PRO A 34 31.99 -13.40 -3.39
C PRO A 34 32.45 -14.43 -2.34
N ASP A 35 32.74 -13.98 -1.11
CA ASP A 35 33.12 -14.80 0.03
C ASP A 35 31.91 -15.39 0.78
N GLY A 36 30.69 -15.17 0.28
CA GLY A 36 29.46 -15.63 0.90
C GLY A 36 28.97 -14.77 2.07
N SER A 37 29.72 -13.72 2.45
CA SER A 37 29.36 -12.81 3.53
C SER A 37 28.34 -11.75 3.08
N TYR A 38 27.73 -11.11 4.07
CA TYR A 38 26.96 -9.89 3.89
C TYR A 38 27.92 -8.72 4.11
N LEU A 39 27.81 -7.66 3.29
CA LEU A 39 28.65 -6.48 3.51
C LEU A 39 28.34 -5.89 4.89
N ASP A 40 29.41 -5.56 5.58
CA ASP A 40 29.48 -5.21 6.99
C ASP A 40 28.48 -4.12 7.42
N LEU A 41 28.11 -4.19 8.71
CA LEU A 41 27.24 -3.28 9.46
C LEU A 41 27.96 -1.94 9.75
N ASP A 42 28.51 -1.26 8.74
CA ASP A 42 29.24 -0.01 8.97
C ASP A 42 28.30 1.21 8.98
N HIS A 43 27.78 1.52 10.17
CA HIS A 43 28.16 2.69 10.99
C HIS A 43 27.06 3.00 12.03
N PRO A 44 27.35 2.98 13.34
CA PRO A 44 26.39 3.28 14.43
C PRO A 44 25.88 4.75 14.48
N ALA A 45 26.17 5.58 13.48
CA ALA A 45 25.96 7.03 13.55
C ALA A 45 24.58 7.53 13.06
N ILE A 46 23.76 6.68 12.44
CA ILE A 46 22.39 7.06 12.03
C ILE A 46 21.40 5.91 12.30
N CYS A 47 21.52 5.29 13.46
CA CYS A 47 20.45 4.47 14.04
C CYS A 47 19.90 5.22 15.25
N ASP A 48 19.21 6.33 14.99
CA ASP A 48 18.54 7.04 16.06
C ASP A 48 17.29 6.26 16.48
N VAL A 49 17.24 5.96 17.77
CA VAL A 49 16.13 5.45 18.59
C VAL A 49 15.84 3.93 18.61
N GLY A 50 16.49 3.24 19.57
CA GLY A 50 15.83 2.29 20.48
C GLY A 50 16.01 0.79 20.22
N TYR A 51 16.87 0.16 21.02
CA TYR A 51 17.10 -1.30 21.18
C TYR A 51 17.68 -2.04 19.96
N HIS A 52 19.01 -2.10 19.90
CA HIS A 52 19.74 -2.99 18.98
C HIS A 52 20.71 -3.88 19.78
N ALA A 53 20.54 -5.20 19.66
CA ALA A 53 21.61 -6.15 20.00
C ALA A 53 22.53 -6.25 18.77
N PRO A 54 23.85 -6.10 18.90
CA PRO A 54 24.76 -6.33 17.78
C PRO A 54 24.64 -7.79 17.33
N VAL A 55 24.51 -8.02 16.02
CA VAL A 55 24.67 -9.36 15.46
C VAL A 55 26.15 -9.74 15.63
N PRO A 56 26.48 -10.89 16.24
CA PRO A 56 27.86 -11.35 16.29
C PRO A 56 28.40 -11.47 14.86
N SER A 57 29.59 -10.94 14.59
CA SER A 57 30.19 -10.87 13.25
C SER A 57 30.41 -12.23 12.58
N SER A 58 30.26 -13.34 13.32
CA SER A 58 30.38 -14.71 12.84
C SER A 58 29.05 -15.45 12.61
N THR A 59 27.91 -14.87 12.96
CA THR A 59 26.60 -15.53 12.84
C THR A 59 25.96 -15.22 11.49
N ASP A 60 25.47 -16.24 10.77
CA ASP A 60 24.61 -16.03 9.59
C ASP A 60 23.42 -15.15 10.01
N PRO A 61 23.28 -13.92 9.47
CA PRO A 61 22.22 -13.01 9.87
C PRO A 61 20.80 -13.59 9.68
N LEU A 62 20.64 -14.54 8.75
CA LEU A 62 19.35 -15.24 8.57
C LEU A 62 19.10 -16.27 9.64
N GLN A 63 20.13 -16.98 10.09
CA GLN A 63 20.03 -17.86 11.25
C GLN A 63 19.75 -17.05 12.51
N TRP A 64 20.47 -15.95 12.72
CA TRP A 64 20.26 -15.07 13.86
C TRP A 64 18.83 -14.51 13.92
N LEU A 65 18.27 -14.07 12.79
CA LEU A 65 16.88 -13.61 12.72
C LEU A 65 15.87 -14.73 13.02
N ARG A 66 16.14 -15.98 12.63
CA ARG A 66 15.27 -17.12 13.01
C ARG A 66 15.27 -17.35 14.51
N GLU A 67 16.42 -17.17 15.15
CA GLU A 67 16.60 -17.28 16.60
C GLU A 67 16.02 -16.07 17.35
N HIS A 68 15.86 -14.93 16.67
CA HIS A 68 15.38 -13.66 17.24
C HIS A 68 14.31 -13.03 16.33
N PRO A 69 13.12 -13.64 16.20
CA PRO A 69 12.08 -13.20 15.25
C PRO A 69 11.56 -11.78 15.49
N ASP A 70 11.67 -11.29 16.72
CA ASP A 70 11.27 -9.92 17.10
C ASP A 70 12.39 -8.88 16.90
N ALA A 71 13.60 -9.32 16.54
CA ALA A 71 14.73 -8.42 16.42
C ALA A 71 14.68 -7.56 15.15
N ARG A 72 15.17 -6.33 15.30
CA ARG A 72 15.40 -5.41 14.20
C ARG A 72 16.78 -5.63 13.63
N LEU A 73 16.85 -6.28 12.48
CA LEU A 73 18.05 -6.41 11.69
C LEU A 73 18.03 -5.37 10.57
N HIS A 74 19.11 -4.59 10.52
CA HIS A 74 19.40 -3.71 9.40
C HIS A 74 20.57 -4.31 8.62
N LEU A 75 20.32 -4.89 7.44
CA LEU A 75 21.40 -5.29 6.53
C LEU A 75 21.45 -4.31 5.39
N SER A 76 22.59 -3.67 5.17
CA SER A 76 22.84 -2.83 4.00
C SER A 76 23.99 -3.41 3.21
N TRP A 77 23.85 -3.48 1.89
CA TRP A 77 24.96 -3.85 1.02
C TRP A 77 25.35 -2.67 0.14
N LYS A 78 26.62 -2.29 0.23
CA LYS A 78 27.25 -1.27 -0.61
C LYS A 78 28.18 -2.00 -1.57
N SER A 79 27.80 -2.07 -2.84
CA SER A 79 28.78 -2.41 -3.88
C SER A 79 29.74 -1.23 -4.00
N ASP A 80 30.89 -1.30 -3.32
CA ASP A 80 31.99 -0.33 -3.45
C ASP A 80 32.90 -0.61 -4.66
N GLN A 81 32.49 -1.53 -5.54
CA GLN A 81 33.29 -1.91 -6.69
C GLN A 81 32.52 -1.81 -8.01
N ASP A 82 33.23 -1.26 -8.99
CA ASP A 82 32.86 -0.85 -10.34
C ASP A 82 32.61 -2.06 -11.26
N TRP A 83 31.62 -2.89 -10.92
CA TRP A 83 31.29 -4.09 -11.69
C TRP A 83 30.19 -3.77 -12.70
N GLY A 84 30.52 -3.78 -14.00
CA GLY A 84 29.63 -3.48 -15.13
C GLY A 84 28.43 -4.44 -15.35
N THR A 85 27.76 -4.88 -14.29
CA THR A 85 26.49 -5.63 -14.31
C THR A 85 25.47 -5.00 -13.35
N PRO A 86 24.18 -4.95 -13.73
CA PRO A 86 23.15 -4.27 -12.94
C PRO A 86 22.93 -4.98 -11.61
N ARG A 87 23.12 -4.28 -10.49
CA ARG A 87 22.82 -4.85 -9.16
C ARG A 87 22.06 -3.83 -8.32
N TRP A 88 20.95 -4.28 -7.74
CA TRP A 88 20.18 -3.53 -6.77
C TRP A 88 21.02 -3.32 -5.51
N TYR A 89 21.20 -2.07 -5.08
CA TYR A 89 21.43 -1.85 -3.66
C TYR A 89 20.10 -2.13 -2.98
N GLY A 90 20.15 -2.67 -1.80
CA GLY A 90 18.97 -2.83 -0.99
C GLY A 90 19.39 -2.80 0.45
N HIS A 91 18.40 -2.55 1.28
CA HIS A 91 18.61 -2.60 2.69
C HIS A 91 17.47 -3.39 3.27
N MET A 92 17.79 -4.48 3.93
CA MET A 92 16.80 -5.13 4.76
C MET A 92 16.67 -4.29 6.02
N SER A 93 15.48 -3.80 6.33
CA SER A 93 15.16 -3.34 7.67
C SER A 93 13.96 -4.14 8.11
N THR A 94 14.15 -5.02 9.08
CA THR A 94 13.05 -5.76 9.71
C THR A 94 12.31 -4.85 10.70
N SER A 95 12.11 -3.56 10.38
CA SER A 95 11.31 -2.68 11.23
C SER A 95 9.92 -3.30 11.39
N ARG A 96 9.66 -3.87 12.57
CA ARG A 96 8.46 -4.66 12.92
C ARG A 96 8.34 -6.06 12.28
N GLY A 97 9.46 -6.70 11.93
CA GLY A 97 9.51 -8.13 11.56
C GLY A 97 8.91 -8.53 10.19
N ARG A 98 8.33 -7.58 9.44
CA ARG A 98 7.55 -7.90 8.23
C ARG A 98 7.94 -7.12 6.96
N LEU A 99 8.98 -6.28 7.05
CA LEU A 99 9.36 -5.40 5.94
C LEU A 99 10.69 -5.77 5.28
N VAL A 100 10.72 -5.72 3.95
CA VAL A 100 11.96 -5.79 3.15
C VAL A 100 12.05 -4.50 2.33
N LYS A 101 13.19 -3.81 2.35
CA LYS A 101 13.39 -2.60 1.53
C LYS A 101 14.48 -2.80 0.49
N LEU A 102 14.27 -2.30 -0.72
CA LEU A 102 15.27 -2.29 -1.78
C LEU A 102 15.51 -0.84 -2.23
N SER A 103 16.70 -0.54 -2.73
CA SER A 103 17.10 0.80 -3.12
C SER A 103 18.05 0.76 -4.32
N ASN A 104 17.57 0.74 -5.55
CA ASN A 104 18.46 0.95 -6.70
C ASN A 104 18.91 2.42 -6.76
N LYS A 105 20.21 2.72 -6.86
CA LYS A 105 20.72 4.11 -6.99
C LYS A 105 21.50 4.35 -8.28
N GLN A 106 21.73 3.32 -9.08
CA GLN A 106 22.80 3.37 -10.08
C GLN A 106 22.35 2.98 -11.48
N TYR A 107 21.11 2.51 -11.67
CA TYR A 107 20.74 1.94 -12.95
C TYR A 107 19.33 2.30 -13.42
N PRO A 108 19.16 2.44 -14.76
CA PRO A 108 17.87 2.62 -15.39
C PRO A 108 16.93 1.45 -15.07
N VAL A 109 15.91 1.67 -14.24
CA VAL A 109 14.82 0.69 -14.04
C VAL A 109 13.62 1.07 -14.89
N THR A 110 13.00 0.11 -15.56
CA THR A 110 11.77 0.31 -16.34
C THR A 110 10.57 -0.12 -15.52
N LEU A 111 9.37 0.35 -15.86
CA LEU A 111 8.15 -0.15 -15.22
C LEU A 111 8.01 -1.68 -15.39
N ALA A 112 8.36 -2.22 -16.56
CA ALA A 112 8.40 -3.66 -16.78
C ALA A 112 9.35 -4.38 -15.80
N GLY A 113 10.53 -3.82 -15.55
CA GLY A 113 11.47 -4.36 -14.55
C GLY A 113 10.94 -4.29 -13.12
N VAL A 114 10.16 -3.25 -12.77
CA VAL A 114 9.44 -3.19 -11.49
C VAL A 114 8.36 -4.26 -11.41
N LEU A 115 7.60 -4.46 -12.49
CA LEU A 115 6.57 -5.51 -12.55
C LEU A 115 7.20 -6.90 -12.41
N ASP A 116 8.30 -7.17 -13.10
CA ASP A 116 8.99 -8.46 -12.99
C ASP A 116 9.52 -8.70 -11.58
N LEU A 117 10.04 -7.66 -10.92
CA LEU A 117 10.39 -7.71 -9.50
C LEU A 117 9.16 -8.07 -8.64
N PHE A 118 8.01 -7.44 -8.87
CA PHE A 118 6.79 -7.71 -8.11
C PHE A 118 6.20 -9.10 -8.39
N ARG A 119 6.27 -9.58 -9.62
CA ARG A 119 5.83 -10.92 -9.99
C ARG A 119 6.60 -12.00 -9.25
N GLN A 120 7.92 -11.82 -9.14
CA GLN A 120 8.84 -12.79 -8.54
C GLN A 120 8.80 -12.73 -7.01
N THR A 121 8.72 -11.54 -6.43
CA THR A 121 8.84 -11.38 -4.96
C THR A 121 7.57 -11.87 -4.24
N PRO A 122 7.69 -12.68 -3.18
CA PRO A 122 6.55 -13.02 -2.32
C PRO A 122 6.32 -11.89 -1.31
N PHE A 123 5.32 -11.05 -1.58
CA PHE A 123 4.91 -9.95 -0.70
C PHE A 123 3.38 -9.81 -0.72
N GLU A 124 2.86 -9.03 0.21
CA GLU A 124 1.44 -8.66 0.30
C GLU A 124 1.24 -7.21 -0.17
N LEU A 125 2.01 -6.27 0.37
CA LEU A 125 2.02 -4.86 -0.04
C LEU A 125 3.38 -4.46 -0.58
N GLY A 126 3.39 -3.71 -1.68
CA GLY A 126 4.59 -3.16 -2.31
C GLY A 126 4.45 -1.65 -2.49
N VAL A 127 5.53 -0.90 -2.24
CA VAL A 127 5.59 0.54 -2.56
C VAL A 127 6.84 0.80 -3.38
N VAL A 128 6.70 1.55 -4.46
CA VAL A 128 7.81 2.20 -5.18
C VAL A 128 7.86 3.65 -4.71
N GLY A 129 8.78 3.93 -3.79
CA GLY A 129 8.92 5.23 -3.16
C GLY A 129 9.54 6.30 -4.07
N PRO A 130 9.44 7.58 -3.67
CA PRO A 130 9.95 8.69 -4.46
C PRO A 130 11.47 8.68 -4.53
N MET A 131 12.03 9.34 -5.54
CA MET A 131 13.47 9.27 -5.86
C MET A 131 14.17 10.63 -5.83
N ASP A 132 13.43 11.73 -5.97
CA ASP A 132 14.00 13.07 -6.13
C ASP A 132 13.86 13.90 -4.85
N SER A 133 14.82 14.81 -4.59
CA SER A 133 14.78 15.80 -3.51
C SER A 133 13.63 16.80 -3.64
N GLY A 134 13.01 16.93 -4.82
CA GLY A 134 11.81 17.73 -5.03
C GLY A 134 10.52 17.10 -4.49
N TRP A 135 10.58 15.87 -3.97
CA TRP A 135 9.45 15.22 -3.31
C TRP A 135 9.25 15.77 -1.89
N PRO A 136 8.00 15.97 -1.41
CA PRO A 136 7.75 16.32 -0.02
C PRO A 136 8.08 15.11 0.88
N TRP A 137 9.36 14.94 1.22
CA TRP A 137 9.85 13.84 2.07
C TRP A 137 9.44 13.99 3.53
N ASP A 138 9.22 15.23 3.98
CA ASP A 138 8.77 15.48 5.34
C ASP A 138 7.30 15.03 5.47
N GLN A 139 7.01 14.29 6.54
CA GLN A 139 5.64 13.96 6.92
C GLN A 139 4.91 15.21 7.43
N ARG A 140 5.64 16.29 7.70
CA ARG A 140 5.09 17.62 7.92
C ARG A 140 4.66 18.19 6.57
N ASP A 141 3.50 18.85 6.62
CA ASP A 141 2.95 19.62 5.52
C ASP A 141 4.07 20.43 4.84
N ASP A 142 4.29 20.24 3.54
CA ASP A 142 5.14 21.15 2.78
C ASP A 142 4.55 22.59 2.86
N SER A 143 5.25 23.58 2.31
CA SER A 143 4.73 24.97 2.29
C SER A 143 3.38 25.14 1.57
N ARG A 144 2.86 24.07 0.96
CA ARG A 144 1.56 23.98 0.28
C ARG A 144 0.56 23.07 1.01
N GLY A 145 0.84 22.61 2.23
CA GLY A 145 -0.08 21.76 3.00
C GLY A 145 -0.05 20.28 2.61
N ARG A 146 0.97 19.82 1.87
CA ARG A 146 1.03 18.46 1.34
C ARG A 146 1.80 17.53 2.27
N ARG A 147 1.13 16.47 2.74
CA ARG A 147 1.75 15.34 3.47
C ARG A 147 2.14 14.19 2.55
N SER A 148 3.27 13.55 2.85
CA SER A 148 3.61 12.27 2.27
C SER A 148 2.62 11.18 2.70
N TYR A 149 1.90 10.58 1.75
CA TYR A 149 1.03 9.43 1.98
C TYR A 149 1.76 8.11 1.71
N GLY A 150 1.35 7.04 2.38
CA GLY A 150 1.89 5.69 2.20
C GLY A 150 1.12 4.66 3.02
N PHE A 151 1.61 3.43 3.08
CA PHE A 151 1.02 2.36 3.90
C PHE A 151 1.42 2.43 5.39
N SER A 152 2.23 3.41 5.78
CA SER A 152 2.86 3.49 7.11
C SER A 152 3.72 2.26 7.44
N GLU A 153 3.87 1.93 8.72
CA GLU A 153 4.58 0.75 9.24
C GLU A 153 6.07 0.68 8.93
N GLY A 154 6.65 1.74 8.37
CA GLY A 154 8.03 1.78 7.91
C GLY A 154 8.16 1.67 6.39
N HIS A 155 7.06 1.58 5.63
CA HIS A 155 7.10 1.78 4.18
C HIS A 155 7.64 3.16 3.85
N TRP A 156 8.34 3.25 2.72
CA TRP A 156 8.53 4.53 2.06
C TRP A 156 7.17 5.16 1.74
N PRO A 157 7.07 6.50 1.71
CA PRO A 157 5.93 7.17 1.10
C PRO A 157 5.70 6.67 -0.32
N HIS A 158 4.48 6.78 -0.81
CA HIS A 158 4.17 6.53 -2.21
C HIS A 158 5.02 7.45 -3.10
N GLY A 159 5.57 6.87 -4.16
CA GLY A 159 6.28 7.59 -5.22
C GLY A 159 5.64 7.24 -6.56
N LEU A 160 6.35 6.45 -7.36
CA LEU A 160 5.87 6.04 -8.68
C LEU A 160 4.64 5.12 -8.61
N ALA A 161 4.65 4.16 -7.69
CA ALA A 161 3.63 3.11 -7.68
C ALA A 161 3.42 2.49 -6.29
N CYS A 162 2.30 1.80 -6.13
CA CYS A 162 2.12 0.79 -5.09
C CYS A 162 1.56 -0.51 -5.69
N ALA A 163 1.64 -1.61 -4.93
CA ALA A 163 1.21 -2.92 -5.37
C ALA A 163 0.53 -3.70 -4.24
N PHE A 164 -0.43 -4.53 -4.64
CA PHE A 164 -1.17 -5.43 -3.78
C PHE A 164 -1.07 -6.83 -4.37
N LYS A 165 -0.76 -7.82 -3.54
CA LYS A 165 -0.61 -9.21 -3.98
C LYS A 165 -1.21 -10.17 -2.97
N GLY A 166 -2.00 -11.15 -3.42
CA GLY A 166 -2.65 -12.12 -2.52
C GLY A 166 -3.45 -11.42 -1.42
N ALA A 167 -3.19 -11.82 -0.16
CA ALA A 167 -3.79 -11.24 1.05
C ALA A 167 -3.54 -9.72 1.21
N GLY A 168 -2.57 -9.14 0.49
CA GLY A 168 -2.41 -7.69 0.43
C GLY A 168 -3.66 -6.96 -0.06
N HIS A 169 -4.47 -7.60 -0.92
CA HIS A 169 -5.74 -7.02 -1.38
C HIS A 169 -6.75 -6.84 -0.24
N ASP A 170 -6.64 -7.58 0.85
CA ASP A 170 -7.52 -7.44 2.03
C ASP A 170 -7.25 -6.13 2.79
N ARG A 171 -6.14 -5.46 2.46
CA ARG A 171 -5.80 -4.11 2.96
C ARG A 171 -6.57 -3.02 2.22
N LEU A 172 -7.28 -3.33 1.14
CA LEU A 172 -8.21 -2.41 0.49
C LEU A 172 -9.56 -2.48 1.21
N ALA A 173 -10.25 -1.34 1.31
CA ALA A 173 -11.63 -1.30 1.77
C ALA A 173 -12.52 -2.21 0.90
N HIS A 174 -12.25 -2.21 -0.42
CA HIS A 174 -12.78 -3.17 -1.39
C HIS A 174 -11.93 -3.14 -2.67
N ARG A 175 -11.83 -4.26 -3.41
CA ARG A 175 -11.03 -4.35 -4.65
C ARG A 175 -11.45 -3.33 -5.73
N ARG A 176 -12.75 -3.02 -5.82
CA ARG A 176 -13.29 -2.01 -6.74
C ARG A 176 -12.64 -0.63 -6.58
N TRP A 177 -12.12 -0.30 -5.39
CA TRP A 177 -11.41 0.96 -5.18
C TRP A 177 -10.30 1.18 -6.20
N LEU A 178 -9.61 0.11 -6.62
CA LEU A 178 -8.52 0.14 -7.59
C LEU A 178 -8.93 0.70 -8.96
N GLU A 179 -10.20 0.61 -9.33
CA GLU A 179 -10.70 0.97 -10.65
C GLU A 179 -11.17 2.44 -10.72
N HIS A 180 -11.37 3.11 -9.57
CA HIS A 180 -12.02 4.42 -9.51
C HIS A 180 -11.09 5.58 -9.17
N GLY A 181 -9.80 5.46 -9.50
CA GLY A 181 -8.78 6.44 -9.17
C GLY A 181 -8.15 7.17 -10.37
N PRO A 182 -7.48 8.31 -10.14
CA PRO A 182 -6.77 9.05 -11.18
C PRO A 182 -5.38 8.45 -11.45
N TRP A 183 -5.31 7.13 -11.63
CA TRP A 183 -4.07 6.38 -11.77
C TRP A 183 -4.18 5.35 -12.88
N ARG A 184 -3.04 4.78 -13.23
CA ARG A 184 -2.98 3.61 -14.08
C ARG A 184 -3.01 2.35 -13.23
N LEU A 185 -3.95 1.45 -13.50
CA LEU A 185 -4.01 0.12 -12.89
C LEU A 185 -3.45 -0.91 -13.88
N ILE A 186 -2.55 -1.77 -13.42
CA ILE A 186 -1.98 -2.88 -14.18
C ILE A 186 -2.27 -4.16 -13.40
N ARG A 187 -2.86 -5.16 -14.07
CA ARG A 187 -3.23 -6.45 -13.44
C ARG A 187 -2.41 -7.61 -13.97
N ASP A 188 -2.08 -8.53 -13.08
CA ASP A 188 -1.56 -9.87 -13.40
C ASP A 188 -2.39 -10.88 -12.60
N GLU A 189 -3.51 -11.29 -13.19
CA GLU A 189 -4.48 -12.21 -12.57
C GLU A 189 -3.86 -13.55 -12.20
N ALA A 190 -2.90 -14.03 -12.99
CA ALA A 190 -2.21 -15.30 -12.73
C ALA A 190 -1.41 -15.29 -11.43
N ARG A 191 -1.09 -14.11 -10.90
CA ARG A 191 -0.33 -13.93 -9.65
C ARG A 191 -1.11 -13.18 -8.57
N ASP A 192 -2.41 -12.95 -8.78
CA ASP A 192 -3.24 -12.06 -7.98
C ASP A 192 -2.47 -10.78 -7.62
N LEU A 193 -1.97 -10.07 -8.64
CA LEU A 193 -1.15 -8.87 -8.49
C LEU A 193 -1.85 -7.67 -9.13
N SER A 194 -2.03 -6.62 -8.34
CA SER A 194 -2.48 -5.30 -8.81
C SER A 194 -1.38 -4.28 -8.58
N VAL A 195 -1.02 -3.52 -9.60
CA VAL A 195 -0.02 -2.43 -9.52
C VAL A 195 -0.67 -1.13 -9.93
N VAL A 196 -0.56 -0.13 -9.06
CA VAL A 196 -1.13 1.20 -9.25
C VAL A 196 0.04 2.16 -9.48
N GLN A 197 0.16 2.67 -10.70
CA GLN A 197 1.13 3.69 -11.08
C GLN A 197 0.48 5.07 -10.95
N PHE A 198 1.16 6.00 -10.30
CA PHE A 198 0.62 7.31 -9.93
C PHE A 198 0.99 8.46 -10.87
N HIS A 199 2.06 8.31 -11.65
CA HIS A 199 2.49 9.33 -12.60
C HIS A 199 3.26 8.71 -13.75
N ALA A 200 3.41 9.44 -14.86
CA ALA A 200 4.22 9.01 -16.00
C ALA A 200 5.69 8.82 -15.59
N VAL A 201 6.34 7.77 -16.09
CA VAL A 201 7.72 7.42 -15.66
C VAL A 201 8.76 8.48 -16.07
N ASP A 202 8.42 9.30 -17.06
CA ASP A 202 9.27 10.32 -17.67
C ASP A 202 8.84 11.75 -17.36
N ALA A 203 7.81 11.91 -16.53
CA ALA A 203 7.39 13.22 -16.06
C ALA A 203 8.55 13.91 -15.32
N ARG A 204 8.67 15.21 -15.53
CA ARG A 204 9.57 16.06 -14.73
C ARG A 204 9.06 16.15 -13.28
N PRO A 205 9.93 16.37 -12.28
CA PRO A 205 9.55 16.23 -10.87
C PRO A 205 8.31 17.02 -10.43
N PRO A 206 8.11 18.30 -10.81
CA PRO A 206 6.89 19.02 -10.47
C PRO A 206 5.62 18.37 -11.01
N LEU A 207 5.68 17.81 -12.23
CA LEU A 207 4.57 17.13 -12.88
C LEU A 207 4.33 15.74 -12.26
N CYS A 208 5.37 15.03 -11.83
CA CYS A 208 5.20 13.78 -11.08
C CYS A 208 4.35 14.00 -9.83
N VAL A 209 4.68 15.03 -9.04
CA VAL A 209 3.93 15.36 -7.82
C VAL A 209 2.50 15.75 -8.16
N GLU A 210 2.29 16.57 -9.19
CA GLU A 210 0.95 16.98 -9.64
C GLU A 210 0.08 15.78 -10.04
N GLN A 211 0.60 14.88 -10.89
CA GLN A 211 -0.11 13.68 -11.33
C GLN A 211 -0.39 12.72 -10.17
N ALA A 212 0.60 12.53 -9.28
CA ALA A 212 0.54 11.52 -8.24
C ALA A 212 -0.29 11.91 -7.02
N TRP A 213 -0.46 13.21 -6.76
CA TRP A 213 -0.98 13.73 -5.48
C TRP A 213 -2.31 13.11 -5.07
N GLU A 214 -3.31 13.17 -5.95
CA GLU A 214 -4.64 12.63 -5.64
C GLU A 214 -4.62 11.11 -5.50
N GLY A 215 -3.82 10.42 -6.31
CA GLY A 215 -3.63 8.98 -6.18
C GLY A 215 -2.98 8.60 -4.85
N HIS A 216 -1.99 9.36 -4.40
CA HIS A 216 -1.30 9.14 -3.13
C HIS A 216 -2.23 9.31 -1.94
N LYS A 217 -3.03 10.39 -1.94
CA LYS A 217 -4.06 10.63 -0.92
C LYS A 217 -5.06 9.48 -0.87
N ARG A 218 -5.56 9.03 -2.03
CA ARG A 218 -6.61 8.00 -2.11
C ARG A 218 -6.10 6.56 -1.90
N MET A 219 -4.82 6.29 -2.12
CA MET A 219 -4.20 4.97 -1.90
C MET A 219 -3.40 4.87 -0.62
N GLY A 220 -3.09 5.97 0.04
CA GLY A 220 -2.43 5.98 1.33
C GLY A 220 -3.38 5.83 2.51
N LEU A 221 -2.80 5.77 3.71
CA LEU A 221 -3.55 5.90 4.95
C LEU A 221 -3.98 7.36 5.14
N SER A 222 -5.13 7.70 4.56
CA SER A 222 -5.80 9.00 4.72
C SER A 222 -7.27 8.80 5.08
N GLU A 223 -7.93 9.86 5.54
CA GLU A 223 -9.36 9.85 5.85
C GLU A 223 -10.21 9.54 4.60
N GLU A 224 -9.75 9.98 3.42
CA GLU A 224 -10.43 9.79 2.13
C GLU A 224 -10.02 8.49 1.43
N GLY A 225 -9.00 7.80 1.93
CA GLY A 225 -8.34 6.67 1.28
C GLY A 225 -9.18 5.40 1.24
N GLY A 226 -8.77 4.48 0.37
CA GLY A 226 -9.33 3.15 0.24
C GLY A 226 -8.46 2.05 0.85
N VAL A 227 -7.38 2.39 1.55
CA VAL A 227 -6.52 1.42 2.23
C VAL A 227 -6.78 1.46 3.74
N VAL A 228 -7.10 0.31 4.32
CA VAL A 228 -7.37 0.20 5.75
C VAL A 228 -6.06 0.16 6.54
N SER A 229 -5.99 0.83 7.68
CA SER A 229 -4.84 0.72 8.60
C SER A 229 -4.91 -0.59 9.39
N VAL A 230 -3.77 -1.22 9.72
CA VAL A 230 -3.75 -2.35 10.66
C VAL A 230 -3.90 -1.90 12.12
N VAL A 231 -3.81 -0.60 12.40
CA VAL A 231 -3.86 -0.08 13.76
C VAL A 231 -5.33 -0.11 14.25
N PRO A 232 -5.63 -0.81 15.36
CA PRO A 232 -6.99 -0.98 15.87
C PRO A 232 -7.46 0.27 16.65
N ARG A 233 -7.50 1.42 15.97
CA ARG A 233 -8.05 2.69 16.52
C ARG A 233 -9.28 3.08 15.74
N PHE A 234 -10.41 3.25 16.40
CA PHE A 234 -11.67 3.70 15.81
C PHE A 234 -12.12 4.95 16.53
N SER A 235 -12.38 6.02 15.78
CA SER A 235 -12.70 7.35 16.32
C SER A 235 -14.15 7.73 16.02
N LEU A 236 -14.63 7.40 14.81
CA LEU A 236 -15.94 7.77 14.30
C LEU A 236 -16.87 6.56 14.12
N PHE A 237 -16.32 5.40 13.72
CA PHE A 237 -17.13 4.19 13.53
C PHE A 237 -17.66 3.65 14.86
N LYS A 238 -18.97 3.82 15.06
CA LYS A 238 -19.71 3.40 16.25
C LYS A 238 -21.02 2.74 15.81
N PRO A 239 -21.05 1.42 15.60
CA PRO A 239 -22.26 0.75 15.16
C PRO A 239 -23.34 0.84 16.24
N THR A 240 -24.59 1.00 15.79
CA THR A 240 -25.75 1.17 16.66
C THR A 240 -26.36 -0.17 17.03
N LEU A 241 -26.38 -1.11 16.08
CA LEU A 241 -26.96 -2.43 16.23
C LEU A 241 -26.04 -3.47 15.61
N TYR A 242 -26.22 -4.72 16.03
CA TYR A 242 -25.54 -5.87 15.43
C TYR A 242 -26.56 -6.98 15.20
N ASP A 243 -26.71 -7.39 13.94
CA ASP A 243 -27.49 -8.57 13.58
C ASP A 243 -26.59 -9.80 13.65
N ARG A 244 -26.80 -10.62 14.68
CA ARG A 244 -26.02 -11.83 14.92
C ARG A 244 -26.25 -12.90 13.87
N SER A 245 -27.44 -12.95 13.25
CA SER A 245 -27.77 -13.99 12.28
C SER A 245 -27.01 -13.81 10.97
N SER A 246 -26.86 -12.56 10.52
CA SER A 246 -26.13 -12.20 9.31
C SER A 246 -24.70 -11.69 9.56
N ARG A 247 -24.27 -11.61 10.83
CA ARG A 247 -22.97 -11.03 11.25
C ARG A 247 -22.77 -9.62 10.69
N THR A 248 -23.85 -8.84 10.68
CA THR A 248 -23.88 -7.48 10.12
C THR A 248 -23.85 -6.43 11.22
N SER A 249 -22.85 -5.56 11.18
CA SER A 249 -22.80 -4.37 12.01
C SER A 249 -23.61 -3.24 11.33
N ILE A 250 -24.55 -2.63 12.05
CA ILE A 250 -25.47 -1.63 11.48
C ILE A 250 -25.17 -0.27 12.10
N VAL A 251 -24.89 0.71 11.26
CA VAL A 251 -24.76 2.13 11.61
C VAL A 251 -26.06 2.82 11.22
N MET A 252 -26.83 3.29 12.21
CA MET A 252 -28.00 4.12 11.93
C MET A 252 -27.58 5.58 11.70
N VAL A 253 -27.94 6.13 10.55
CA VAL A 253 -27.68 7.52 10.18
C VAL A 253 -28.97 8.32 10.35
N HIS A 254 -29.04 9.04 11.47
CA HIS A 254 -30.17 9.91 11.80
C HIS A 254 -30.12 11.22 11.01
N ASP A 255 -31.31 11.72 10.66
CA ASP A 255 -31.53 13.00 9.99
C ASP A 255 -30.64 13.19 8.74
N ASP A 256 -30.06 14.37 8.59
CA ASP A 256 -29.14 14.75 7.53
C ASP A 256 -27.68 14.78 7.98
N ARG A 257 -27.32 14.02 9.03
CA ARG A 257 -25.93 13.94 9.50
C ARG A 257 -25.02 13.48 8.34
N PRO A 258 -23.88 14.16 8.10
CA PRO A 258 -22.90 13.66 7.15
C PRO A 258 -22.22 12.39 7.67
N VAL A 259 -21.92 11.46 6.77
CA VAL A 259 -21.04 10.32 7.04
C VAL A 259 -19.67 10.65 6.45
N PRO A 260 -18.70 11.09 7.25
CA PRO A 260 -17.39 11.46 6.73
C PRO A 260 -16.65 10.22 6.18
N PRO A 261 -15.77 10.39 5.18
CA PRO A 261 -14.96 9.30 4.62
C PRO A 261 -14.21 8.48 5.68
N LEU A 262 -13.72 9.13 6.75
CA LEU A 262 -13.05 8.46 7.87
C LEU A 262 -13.96 7.44 8.58
N GLU A 263 -15.25 7.71 8.76
CA GLU A 263 -16.20 6.77 9.35
C GLU A 263 -16.40 5.54 8.44
N MET A 264 -16.44 5.75 7.12
CA MET A 264 -16.57 4.66 6.14
C MET A 264 -15.32 3.79 6.07
N ILE A 265 -14.11 4.36 6.06
CA ILE A 265 -12.88 3.56 6.05
C ILE A 265 -12.68 2.83 7.38
N GLU A 266 -13.09 3.41 8.50
CA GLU A 266 -13.12 2.73 9.79
C GLU A 266 -14.12 1.57 9.82
N ALA A 267 -15.30 1.72 9.20
CA ALA A 267 -16.25 0.63 9.01
C ALA A 267 -15.64 -0.51 8.17
N ALA A 268 -14.98 -0.20 7.06
CA ALA A 268 -14.31 -1.21 6.24
C ALA A 268 -13.18 -1.90 7.02
N LYS A 269 -12.41 -1.13 7.81
CA LYS A 269 -11.36 -1.64 8.70
C LYS A 269 -11.90 -2.58 9.77
N ALA A 270 -13.10 -2.36 10.29
CA ALA A 270 -13.70 -3.24 11.31
C ALA A 270 -13.89 -4.68 10.78
N ARG A 271 -14.27 -4.83 9.50
CA ARG A 271 -14.33 -6.16 8.84
C ARG A 271 -12.96 -6.80 8.68
N PHE A 272 -11.93 -6.01 8.44
CA PHE A 272 -10.57 -6.53 8.29
C PHE A 272 -9.97 -6.92 9.66
N LEU A 273 -10.07 -6.06 10.66
CA LEU A 273 -9.43 -6.24 11.97
C LEU A 273 -10.19 -7.13 12.94
N GLN A 274 -11.49 -7.36 12.72
CA GLN A 274 -12.34 -8.13 13.61
C GLN A 274 -12.16 -7.72 15.09
N PRO A 275 -12.40 -6.43 15.43
CA PRO A 275 -12.02 -5.87 16.74
C PRO A 275 -12.82 -6.46 17.92
N TYR A 276 -13.86 -7.25 17.66
CA TYR A 276 -14.71 -7.88 18.67
C TYR A 276 -14.72 -9.40 18.47
N LEU A 277 -14.00 -10.13 19.32
CA LEU A 277 -13.80 -11.58 19.17
C LEU A 277 -15.11 -12.38 19.18
N ASP A 278 -16.08 -11.95 20.01
CA ASP A 278 -17.37 -12.66 20.17
C ASP A 278 -18.45 -12.21 19.17
N THR A 279 -18.21 -11.12 18.42
CA THR A 279 -19.15 -10.56 17.45
C THR A 279 -18.42 -10.27 16.14
N PRO A 280 -18.07 -11.32 15.39
CA PRO A 280 -17.34 -11.16 14.15
C PRO A 280 -18.19 -10.43 13.10
N ILE A 281 -17.56 -9.54 12.34
CA ILE A 281 -18.23 -8.63 11.42
C ILE A 281 -17.92 -9.06 9.98
N ASP A 282 -18.92 -9.60 9.28
CA ASP A 282 -18.78 -9.95 7.87
C ASP A 282 -19.21 -8.79 6.97
N GLN A 283 -20.23 -8.04 7.40
CA GLN A 283 -20.79 -6.91 6.67
C GLN A 283 -20.98 -5.70 7.58
N VAL A 284 -20.93 -4.51 6.97
CA VAL A 284 -21.33 -3.27 7.62
C VAL A 284 -22.38 -2.58 6.77
N ARG A 285 -23.52 -2.28 7.39
CA ARG A 285 -24.66 -1.60 6.77
C ARG A 285 -24.81 -0.20 7.33
N PHE A 286 -24.87 0.78 6.45
CA PHE A 286 -25.34 2.13 6.79
C PHE A 286 -26.83 2.23 6.48
N LEU A 287 -27.65 2.36 7.52
CA LEU A 287 -29.10 2.51 7.42
C LEU A 287 -29.47 3.99 7.61
N PHE A 288 -29.88 4.65 6.53
CA PHE A 288 -30.27 6.04 6.54
C PHE A 288 -31.78 6.19 6.77
N LEU A 289 -32.17 7.06 7.70
CA LEU A 289 -33.58 7.38 7.93
C LEU A 289 -34.19 8.29 6.84
N ARG A 290 -33.34 8.91 6.00
CA ARG A 290 -33.74 9.70 4.83
C ARG A 290 -33.06 9.15 3.58
N GLU A 291 -33.84 8.74 2.60
CA GLU A 291 -33.34 8.22 1.33
C GLU A 291 -32.45 9.23 0.58
N SER A 292 -32.81 10.52 0.58
CA SER A 292 -31.98 11.58 -0.02
C SER A 292 -30.59 11.65 0.59
N ASN A 293 -30.46 11.44 1.91
CA ASN A 293 -29.18 11.41 2.59
C ASN A 293 -28.37 10.17 2.16
N ALA A 294 -29.01 9.01 2.07
CA ALA A 294 -28.40 7.77 1.60
C ALA A 294 -27.81 7.92 0.19
N ARG A 295 -28.58 8.49 -0.74
CA ARG A 295 -28.17 8.71 -2.14
C ARG A 295 -26.91 9.57 -2.27
N ARG A 296 -26.69 10.53 -1.37
CA ARG A 296 -25.47 11.37 -1.35
C ARG A 296 -24.21 10.57 -0.99
N HIS A 297 -24.34 9.48 -0.23
CA HIS A 297 -23.22 8.67 0.26
C HIS A 297 -23.09 7.32 -0.46
N MET A 298 -24.10 6.96 -1.25
CA MET A 298 -24.24 5.65 -1.91
C MET A 298 -22.99 5.24 -2.69
N HIS A 299 -22.44 6.12 -3.52
CA HIS A 299 -21.25 5.82 -4.32
C HIS A 299 -20.01 5.55 -3.46
N GLU A 300 -19.75 6.37 -2.43
CA GLU A 300 -18.57 6.23 -1.56
C GLU A 300 -18.66 4.99 -0.65
N LEU A 301 -19.87 4.66 -0.18
CA LEU A 301 -20.14 3.42 0.56
C LEU A 301 -19.95 2.20 -0.34
N TRP A 302 -20.50 2.26 -1.55
CA TRP A 302 -20.25 1.27 -2.58
C TRP A 302 -18.75 1.13 -2.76
N LEU A 303 -17.98 2.13 -3.18
CA LEU A 303 -16.53 2.01 -3.38
C LEU A 303 -15.76 1.29 -2.26
N ARG A 304 -16.18 1.41 -0.99
CA ARG A 304 -15.55 0.78 0.18
C ARG A 304 -16.12 -0.58 0.61
N GLY A 305 -17.02 -1.18 -0.17
CA GLY A 305 -17.56 -2.50 0.16
C GLY A 305 -18.71 -2.47 1.17
N LEU A 306 -19.31 -1.32 1.46
CA LEU A 306 -20.27 -1.14 2.55
C LEU A 306 -21.69 -1.08 1.99
N SER A 307 -22.67 -1.64 2.71
CA SER A 307 -24.07 -1.60 2.27
C SER A 307 -24.70 -0.22 2.55
N CYS A 308 -25.55 0.26 1.65
CA CYS A 308 -26.28 1.52 1.78
C CYS A 308 -27.78 1.25 1.72
N HIS A 309 -28.45 1.34 2.87
CA HIS A 309 -29.88 1.10 3.00
C HIS A 309 -30.61 2.39 3.38
N ALA A 310 -31.87 2.50 2.99
CA ALA A 310 -32.72 3.63 3.38
C ALA A 310 -34.09 3.16 3.89
N ILE A 311 -34.65 3.88 4.85
CA ILE A 311 -36.06 3.76 5.21
C ILE A 311 -36.89 4.62 4.25
N THR A 312 -37.82 3.98 3.56
CA THR A 312 -38.75 4.60 2.60
C THR A 312 -40.20 4.39 3.06
N ALA A 313 -41.17 4.93 2.31
CA ALA A 313 -42.59 4.71 2.57
C ALA A 313 -42.99 3.22 2.51
N THR A 314 -42.25 2.40 1.76
CA THR A 314 -42.49 0.95 1.61
C THR A 314 -41.65 0.10 2.55
N GLY A 315 -40.84 0.71 3.43
CA GLY A 315 -39.94 0.01 4.35
C GLY A 315 -38.46 0.23 4.03
N GLU A 316 -37.61 -0.63 4.59
CA GLU A 316 -36.17 -0.64 4.34
C GLU A 316 -35.88 -1.15 2.91
N VAL A 317 -35.03 -0.44 2.18
CA VAL A 317 -34.56 -0.82 0.84
C VAL A 317 -33.03 -0.80 0.79
N ASP A 318 -32.43 -1.75 0.09
CA ASP A 318 -31.01 -1.71 -0.28
C ASP A 318 -30.85 -0.86 -1.54
N LEU A 319 -30.17 0.27 -1.43
CA LEU A 319 -29.95 1.18 -2.57
C LEU A 319 -28.78 0.75 -3.46
N LEU A 320 -27.99 -0.25 -3.04
CA LEU A 320 -26.90 -0.80 -3.84
C LEU A 320 -27.32 -2.02 -4.66
N GLU A 321 -28.54 -2.53 -4.49
CA GLU A 321 -29.05 -3.62 -5.31
C GLU A 321 -29.05 -3.21 -6.79
N GLY A 322 -28.26 -3.93 -7.61
CA GLY A 322 -28.06 -3.62 -9.03
C GLY A 322 -27.22 -2.37 -9.32
N TYR A 323 -26.69 -1.68 -8.30
CA TYR A 323 -25.86 -0.50 -8.51
C TYR A 323 -24.45 -0.87 -9.00
N HIS A 324 -24.07 -0.29 -10.12
CA HIS A 324 -22.73 -0.33 -10.68
C HIS A 324 -22.36 1.07 -11.17
N ALA A 325 -21.10 1.46 -11.01
CA ALA A 325 -20.56 2.68 -11.58
C ALA A 325 -19.41 2.31 -12.52
N ASP A 326 -19.39 2.90 -13.71
CA ASP A 326 -18.25 2.74 -14.59
C ASP A 326 -17.03 3.46 -14.02
N PRO A 327 -15.80 2.93 -14.23
CA PRO A 327 -14.57 3.65 -13.94
C PRO A 327 -14.58 5.04 -14.58
N PRO A 328 -14.08 6.09 -13.91
CA PRO A 328 -13.92 7.39 -14.52
C PRO A 328 -12.95 7.29 -15.71
N PRO A 329 -13.08 8.15 -16.74
CA PRO A 329 -12.14 8.19 -17.84
C PRO A 329 -10.69 8.36 -17.32
N PRO A 330 -9.73 7.57 -17.80
CA PRO A 330 -8.35 7.68 -17.32
C PRO A 330 -7.75 9.02 -17.75
N PRO A 331 -6.89 9.63 -16.91
CA PRO A 331 -6.13 10.82 -17.29
C PRO A 331 -5.32 10.61 -18.58
N ASP A 332 -5.05 11.67 -19.32
CA ASP A 332 -4.35 11.57 -20.61
C ASP A 332 -2.94 10.95 -20.49
N TRP A 333 -2.25 11.21 -19.37
CA TRP A 333 -0.94 10.61 -19.11
C TRP A 333 -1.03 9.08 -18.97
N VAL A 334 -2.14 8.55 -18.45
CA VAL A 334 -2.34 7.10 -18.32
C VAL A 334 -2.47 6.46 -19.70
N LYS A 335 -3.26 7.06 -20.59
CA LYS A 335 -3.42 6.58 -21.98
C LYS A 335 -2.08 6.59 -22.71
N ALA A 336 -1.33 7.69 -22.60
CA ALA A 336 0.00 7.80 -23.20
C ALA A 336 0.98 6.72 -22.70
N GLU A 337 0.93 6.39 -21.40
CA GLU A 337 1.75 5.32 -20.83
C GLU A 337 1.32 3.92 -21.33
N GLN A 338 0.01 3.66 -21.41
CA GLN A 338 -0.57 2.43 -21.95
C GLN A 338 -0.21 2.23 -23.42
N ASP A 339 -0.34 3.25 -24.25
CA ASP A 339 0.02 3.19 -25.67
C ASP A 339 1.53 2.95 -25.87
N ARG A 340 2.36 3.44 -24.95
CA ARG A 340 3.82 3.38 -25.05
C ARG A 340 4.38 1.99 -24.75
N ASP A 341 3.87 1.30 -23.74
CA ASP A 341 4.43 0.03 -23.26
C ASP A 341 3.48 -1.17 -23.39
N GLY A 342 2.22 -0.95 -23.74
CA GLY A 342 1.19 -1.99 -23.91
C GLY A 342 0.76 -2.68 -22.62
N LEU A 343 1.12 -2.13 -21.45
CA LEU A 343 0.73 -2.67 -20.14
C LEU A 343 -0.63 -2.08 -19.71
N GLY A 344 -1.45 -2.84 -19.01
CA GLY A 344 -2.78 -2.37 -18.59
C GLY A 344 -3.76 -3.51 -18.56
#